data_AF-A0A067D7A9-F1
#
_entry.id   AF-A0A067D7A9-F1
#
_cell.length_a   1.000
_cell.length_b   1.000
_cell.length_c   1.000
_cell.angle_alpha   90.00
_cell.angle_beta   90.00
_cell.angle_gamma   90.00
#
_symmetry.space_group_name_H-M   'P 1'
#
loop_
_entity.id
_entity.type
_entity.pdbx_description
1 polymer ?
#
loop_
_entity_poly.entity_id
_entity_poly.type
_entity_poly.pdbx_seq_one_letter_code
_entity_poly.pdbx_strand_id
1 'polypeptide(L)'
;MIVAFLFIFIGCLWSFKRSSRTRMLSTLVLNAHQLHEFATRVLQKSRGTLEFKGPWFAKMDFIITSDPMNVHYISSKNFSNYPKGPDLRMILEPFGDGVFAADGNLWKMQRKMIHSVMKHNKFESALEKTIYQKLENGLIPVLDHASEVGIKVDLQDVFQRFTFDNICMSVLGIDPNYLSFEFPQVAYANAFNATEQAVFIATLCQRV
;
A
#
# COMPACT_ATOMS: atom_id res chain seq x y z
N MET A 1 20.31 -9.86 43.46
CA MET A 1 19.57 -9.12 42.40
C MET A 1 20.06 -9.43 41.00
N ILE A 2 21.36 -9.24 40.67
CA ILE A 2 21.89 -9.44 39.30
C ILE A 2 21.69 -10.86 38.77
N VAL A 3 21.89 -11.88 39.60
CA VAL A 3 21.68 -13.29 39.23
C VAL A 3 20.22 -13.59 38.89
N ALA A 4 19.27 -13.03 39.65
CA ALA A 4 17.84 -13.18 39.37
C ALA A 4 17.43 -12.47 38.06
N PHE A 5 18.02 -11.30 37.77
CA PHE A 5 17.85 -10.63 36.48
C PHE A 5 18.40 -11.45 35.31
N LEU A 6 19.56 -12.09 35.46
CA LEU A 6 20.12 -12.97 34.44
C LEU A 6 19.26 -14.21 34.22
N PHE A 7 18.73 -14.85 35.26
CA PHE A 7 17.81 -16.00 35.11
C PHE A 7 16.47 -15.60 34.48
N ILE A 8 15.93 -14.43 34.84
CA ILE A 8 14.74 -13.88 34.18
C ILE A 8 15.05 -13.56 32.72
N PHE A 9 16.19 -12.94 32.43
CA PHE A 9 16.58 -12.58 31.07
C PHE A 9 16.87 -13.81 30.20
N ILE A 10 17.59 -14.79 30.72
CA ILE A 10 17.87 -16.07 30.06
C ILE A 10 16.58 -16.89 29.90
N GLY A 11 15.71 -16.92 30.92
CA GLY A 11 14.39 -17.56 30.84
C GLY A 11 13.45 -16.87 29.85
N CYS A 12 13.50 -15.54 29.77
CA CYS A 12 12.75 -14.73 28.82
C CYS A 12 13.29 -14.94 27.40
N LEU A 13 14.61 -15.01 27.20
CA LEU A 13 15.25 -15.35 25.93
C LEU A 13 14.93 -16.79 25.49
N TRP A 14 14.88 -17.73 26.43
CA TRP A 14 14.56 -19.13 26.14
C TRP A 14 13.07 -19.31 25.79
N SER A 15 12.18 -18.61 26.51
CA SER A 15 10.76 -18.50 26.19
C SER A 15 10.52 -17.79 24.85
N PHE A 16 11.29 -16.74 24.56
CA PHE A 16 11.26 -15.99 23.29
C PHE A 16 11.68 -16.87 22.11
N LYS A 17 12.70 -17.71 22.28
CA LYS A 17 13.18 -18.65 21.25
C LYS A 17 12.23 -19.85 21.05
N ARG A 18 11.41 -20.19 22.05
CA ARG A 18 10.50 -21.36 22.04
C ARG A 18 9.05 -21.02 21.68
N SER A 19 8.66 -19.75 21.68
CA SER A 19 7.28 -19.34 21.39
C SER A 19 6.93 -19.55 19.90
N SER A 20 5.81 -20.21 19.63
CA SER A 20 5.27 -20.32 18.26
C SER A 20 5.02 -18.96 17.61
N ARG A 21 4.79 -17.90 18.42
CA ARG A 21 4.48 -16.55 17.95
C ARG A 21 5.68 -15.82 17.34
N THR A 22 6.85 -15.92 17.98
CA THR A 22 8.08 -15.29 17.48
C THR A 22 8.55 -15.95 16.18
N ARG A 23 8.28 -17.25 16.02
CA ARG A 23 8.55 -17.99 14.78
C ARG A 23 7.76 -17.43 13.59
N MET A 24 6.47 -17.12 13.76
CA MET A 24 5.63 -16.57 12.67
C MET A 24 6.16 -15.22 12.16
N LEU A 25 6.52 -14.32 13.08
CA LEU A 25 7.11 -13.03 12.71
C LEU A 25 8.47 -13.23 12.03
N SER A 26 9.33 -14.09 12.57
CA SER A 26 10.65 -14.35 11.96
C SER A 26 10.54 -14.90 10.53
N THR A 27 9.57 -15.79 10.26
CA THR A 27 9.34 -16.30 8.92
C THR A 27 8.82 -15.23 7.96
N LEU A 28 7.99 -14.31 8.45
CA LEU A 28 7.49 -13.18 7.66
C LEU A 28 8.65 -12.26 7.24
N VAL A 29 9.50 -11.87 8.20
CA VAL A 29 10.65 -10.98 7.96
C VAL A 29 11.65 -11.60 6.97
N LEU A 30 11.97 -12.88 7.13
CA LEU A 30 12.90 -13.58 6.21
C LEU A 30 12.36 -13.65 4.77
N ASN A 31 11.04 -13.66 4.60
CA ASN A 31 10.37 -13.70 3.30
C ASN A 31 9.81 -12.34 2.86
N ALA A 32 10.17 -11.23 3.53
CA ALA A 32 9.61 -9.91 3.25
C ALA A 32 9.87 -9.43 1.79
N HIS A 33 11.00 -9.83 1.21
CA HIS A 33 11.34 -9.53 -0.20
C HIS A 33 10.43 -10.25 -1.22
N GLN A 34 9.74 -11.31 -0.82
CA GLN A 34 8.75 -12.07 -1.60
C GLN A 34 7.43 -12.18 -0.81
N LEU A 35 7.05 -11.09 -0.13
CA LEU A 35 5.93 -11.11 0.82
C LEU A 35 4.64 -11.66 0.20
N HIS A 36 4.32 -11.22 -1.02
CA HIS A 36 3.13 -11.64 -1.73
C HIS A 36 3.12 -13.16 -1.99
N GLU A 37 4.19 -13.70 -2.59
CA GLU A 37 4.32 -15.13 -2.89
C GLU A 37 4.35 -15.98 -1.62
N PHE A 38 5.01 -15.49 -0.57
CA PHE A 38 5.00 -16.12 0.74
C PHE A 38 3.59 -16.17 1.33
N ALA A 39 2.88 -15.04 1.37
CA ALA A 39 1.51 -14.96 1.87
C ALA A 39 0.58 -15.90 1.09
N THR A 40 0.67 -15.93 -0.24
CA THR A 40 -0.10 -16.85 -1.08
C THR A 40 0.17 -18.31 -0.72
N ARG A 41 1.44 -18.72 -0.59
CA ARG A 41 1.80 -20.11 -0.23
C ARG A 41 1.27 -20.50 1.15
N VAL A 42 1.35 -19.60 2.13
CA VAL A 42 0.86 -19.86 3.49
C VAL A 42 -0.67 -19.98 3.48
N LEU A 43 -1.37 -19.07 2.80
CA LEU A 43 -2.83 -19.09 2.68
C LEU A 43 -3.34 -20.33 1.96
N GLN A 44 -2.66 -20.77 0.88
CA GLN A 44 -3.01 -22.02 0.18
C GLN A 44 -2.91 -23.22 1.13
N LYS A 45 -1.86 -23.30 1.95
CA LYS A 45 -1.69 -24.37 2.93
C LYS A 45 -2.71 -24.31 4.07
N SER A 46 -3.17 -23.12 4.43
CA SER A 46 -4.15 -22.89 5.51
C SER A 46 -5.61 -22.89 5.02
N ARG A 47 -5.88 -23.37 3.80
CA ARG A 47 -7.22 -23.37 3.18
C ARG A 47 -7.85 -21.97 3.08
N GLY A 48 -7.02 -20.97 2.86
CA GLY A 48 -7.43 -19.60 2.56
C GLY A 48 -7.63 -18.69 3.78
N THR A 49 -7.51 -19.18 5.02
CA THR A 49 -7.57 -18.31 6.20
C THR A 49 -6.51 -18.73 7.23
N LEU A 50 -5.82 -17.77 7.83
CA LEU A 50 -4.83 -18.02 8.87
C LEU A 50 -4.93 -16.95 9.96
N GLU A 51 -4.63 -17.35 11.18
CA GLU A 51 -4.41 -16.44 12.30
C GLU A 51 -2.90 -16.23 12.46
N PHE A 52 -2.46 -14.99 12.28
CA PHE A 52 -1.10 -14.56 12.57
C PHE A 52 -1.04 -14.06 14.02
N LYS A 53 -0.11 -14.63 14.80
CA LYS A 53 0.13 -14.23 16.19
C LYS A 53 1.52 -13.61 16.31
N GLY A 54 1.57 -12.31 16.54
CA GLY A 54 2.81 -11.60 16.76
C GLY A 54 3.40 -11.80 18.16
N PRO A 55 4.60 -11.26 18.42
CA PRO A 55 5.20 -11.28 19.75
C PRO A 55 4.25 -10.70 20.79
N TRP A 56 4.25 -11.28 22.00
CA TRP A 56 3.27 -10.96 23.06
C TRP A 56 3.27 -9.48 23.49
N PHE A 57 4.36 -8.76 23.27
CA PHE A 57 4.48 -7.33 23.60
C PHE A 57 4.07 -6.39 22.46
N ALA A 58 3.97 -6.87 21.21
CA ALA A 58 3.77 -6.03 20.03
C ALA A 58 2.28 -5.83 19.63
N LYS A 59 1.34 -6.55 20.28
CA LYS A 59 -0.11 -6.53 19.92
C LYS A 59 -0.38 -6.72 18.41
N MET A 60 0.44 -7.51 17.73
CA MET A 60 0.37 -7.78 16.28
C MET A 60 -0.39 -9.08 15.98
N ASP A 61 -1.64 -9.19 16.41
CA ASP A 61 -2.47 -10.36 16.09
C ASP A 61 -3.40 -10.02 14.91
N PHE A 62 -3.32 -10.79 13.81
CA PHE A 62 -4.10 -10.56 12.60
C PHE A 62 -4.81 -11.82 12.14
N ILE A 63 -5.99 -11.65 11.54
CA ILE A 63 -6.61 -12.69 10.71
C ILE A 63 -6.38 -12.31 9.27
N ILE A 64 -5.71 -13.18 8.52
CA ILE A 64 -5.45 -13.00 7.09
C ILE A 64 -6.31 -14.01 6.35
N THR A 65 -7.09 -13.55 5.37
CA THR A 65 -7.98 -14.41 4.60
C THR A 65 -7.95 -14.06 3.11
N SER A 66 -7.91 -15.11 2.29
CA SER A 66 -8.15 -15.09 0.85
C SER A 66 -9.40 -15.90 0.49
N ASP A 67 -10.22 -16.30 1.48
CA ASP A 67 -11.50 -16.97 1.23
C ASP A 67 -12.48 -15.94 0.63
N PRO A 68 -13.00 -16.17 -0.59
CA PRO A 68 -13.91 -15.24 -1.24
C PRO A 68 -15.17 -14.91 -0.42
N MET A 69 -15.68 -15.86 0.37
CA MET A 69 -16.84 -15.66 1.22
C MET A 69 -16.52 -14.72 2.39
N ASN A 70 -15.35 -14.86 3.00
CA ASN A 70 -14.89 -13.95 4.04
C ASN A 70 -14.61 -12.56 3.47
N VAL A 71 -13.93 -12.47 2.32
CA VAL A 71 -13.64 -11.20 1.64
C VAL A 71 -14.92 -10.47 1.29
N HIS A 72 -15.93 -11.17 0.73
CA HIS A 72 -17.23 -10.58 0.44
C HIS A 72 -17.97 -10.15 1.72
N TYR A 73 -17.89 -10.95 2.78
CA TYR A 73 -18.51 -10.61 4.06
C TYR A 73 -17.92 -9.31 4.66
N ILE A 74 -16.60 -9.23 4.73
CA ILE A 74 -15.86 -8.10 5.31
C ILE A 74 -15.98 -6.86 4.41
N SER A 75 -15.79 -7.01 3.10
CA SER A 75 -15.65 -5.87 2.18
C SER A 75 -16.98 -5.37 1.60
N SER A 76 -18.09 -6.09 1.83
CA SER A 76 -19.38 -5.75 1.24
C SER A 76 -20.54 -6.02 2.19
N LYS A 77 -20.84 -7.28 2.50
CA LYS A 77 -22.08 -7.67 3.19
C LYS A 77 -22.21 -7.08 4.60
N ASN A 78 -21.09 -7.01 5.34
CA ASN A 78 -21.05 -6.53 6.72
C ASN A 78 -19.97 -5.45 6.94
N PHE A 79 -19.69 -4.65 5.90
CA PHE A 79 -18.59 -3.67 5.88
C PHE A 79 -18.58 -2.71 7.08
N SER A 80 -19.74 -2.25 7.56
CA SER A 80 -19.81 -1.31 8.69
C SER A 80 -19.28 -1.86 10.01
N ASN A 81 -19.19 -3.19 10.16
CA ASN A 81 -18.67 -3.85 11.35
C ASN A 81 -17.15 -4.08 11.30
N TYR A 82 -16.49 -3.70 10.21
CA TYR A 82 -15.04 -3.80 10.03
C TYR A 82 -14.42 -2.43 9.74
N PRO A 83 -14.42 -1.49 10.71
CA PRO A 83 -13.72 -0.23 10.56
C PRO A 83 -12.20 -0.47 10.47
N LYS A 84 -11.48 0.43 9.80
CA LYS A 84 -10.01 0.39 9.75
C LYS A 84 -9.40 0.58 11.14
N GLY A 85 -10.04 1.42 11.95
CA GLY A 85 -9.66 1.63 13.35
C GLY A 85 -8.44 2.53 13.52
N PRO A 86 -8.06 2.81 14.79
CA PRO A 86 -7.04 3.81 15.11
C PRO A 86 -5.63 3.41 14.66
N ASP A 87 -5.30 2.12 14.69
CA ASP A 87 -3.96 1.64 14.31
C ASP A 87 -3.70 1.86 12.81
N LEU A 88 -4.66 1.52 11.96
CA LEU A 88 -4.53 1.75 10.52
C LEU A 88 -4.68 3.25 10.17
N ARG A 89 -5.48 4.01 10.92
CA ARG A 89 -5.54 5.47 10.76
C ARG A 89 -4.21 6.16 11.08
N MET A 90 -3.46 5.66 12.06
CA MET A 90 -2.12 6.18 12.35
C MET A 90 -1.14 5.90 11.20
N ILE A 91 -1.20 4.71 10.61
CA ILE A 91 -0.36 4.37 9.45
C ILE A 91 -0.72 5.25 8.24
N LEU A 92 -2.01 5.52 8.03
CA LEU A 92 -2.53 6.31 6.92
C LEU A 92 -2.64 7.82 7.25
N GLU A 93 -2.02 8.29 8.34
CA GLU A 93 -2.02 9.70 8.75
C GLU A 93 -1.62 10.65 7.61
N PRO A 94 -0.63 10.35 6.73
CA PRO A 94 -0.27 11.24 5.63
C PRO A 94 -1.42 11.53 4.65
N PHE A 95 -2.44 10.65 4.59
CA PHE A 95 -3.65 10.85 3.80
C PHE A 95 -4.76 11.63 4.54
N GLY A 96 -4.49 12.08 5.76
CA GLY A 96 -5.39 12.82 6.63
C GLY A 96 -6.71 12.08 6.84
N ASP A 97 -7.82 12.81 6.71
CA ASP A 97 -9.17 12.25 6.78
C ASP A 97 -9.71 11.83 5.41
N GLY A 98 -8.83 11.56 4.45
CA GLY A 98 -9.19 11.11 3.10
C GLY A 98 -9.89 9.75 3.09
N VAL A 99 -10.46 9.40 1.94
CA VAL A 99 -11.29 8.17 1.77
C VAL A 99 -10.55 6.87 2.12
N PHE A 100 -9.22 6.88 2.10
CA PHE A 100 -8.40 5.73 2.50
C PHE A 100 -8.31 5.56 4.02
N ALA A 101 -8.30 6.66 4.78
CA ALA A 101 -8.16 6.63 6.24
C ALA A 101 -9.50 6.78 7.00
N ALA A 102 -10.50 7.40 6.37
CA ALA A 102 -11.80 7.64 6.98
C ALA A 102 -12.58 6.33 7.24
N ASP A 103 -13.42 6.35 8.29
CA ASP A 103 -14.37 5.30 8.63
C ASP A 103 -15.80 5.85 8.78
N GLY A 104 -16.78 4.96 8.84
CA GLY A 104 -18.17 5.30 9.15
C GLY A 104 -18.82 6.27 8.16
N ASN A 105 -19.53 7.27 8.69
CA ASN A 105 -20.32 8.21 7.89
C ASN A 105 -19.47 9.12 7.00
N LEU A 106 -18.28 9.52 7.48
CA LEU A 106 -17.35 10.34 6.71
C LEU A 106 -16.89 9.61 5.44
N TRP A 107 -16.47 8.35 5.59
CA TRP A 107 -16.11 7.49 4.46
C TRP A 107 -17.26 7.30 3.48
N LYS A 108 -18.48 7.03 3.99
CA LYS A 108 -19.68 6.86 3.15
C LYS A 108 -19.96 8.11 2.32
N MET A 109 -19.86 9.28 2.93
CA MET A 109 -20.07 10.56 2.27
C MET A 109 -19.03 10.79 1.17
N GLN A 110 -17.74 10.65 1.49
CA GLN A 110 -16.63 10.80 0.53
C GLN A 110 -16.75 9.83 -0.63
N ARG A 111 -17.00 8.55 -0.35
CA ARG A 111 -17.15 7.52 -1.40
C ARG A 111 -18.34 7.81 -2.30
N LYS A 112 -19.47 8.28 -1.76
CA LYS A 112 -20.63 8.67 -2.57
C LYS A 112 -20.30 9.84 -3.50
N MET A 113 -19.59 10.85 -3.01
CA MET A 113 -19.14 11.99 -3.82
C MET A 113 -18.19 11.56 -4.93
N ILE A 114 -17.11 10.84 -4.59
CA ILE A 114 -16.12 10.33 -5.55
C ILE A 114 -16.79 9.48 -6.63
N HIS A 115 -17.62 8.54 -6.23
CA HIS A 115 -18.34 7.67 -7.16
C HIS A 115 -19.30 8.45 -8.06
N SER A 116 -19.94 9.51 -7.57
CA SER A 116 -20.80 10.37 -8.38
C SER A 116 -20.02 11.14 -9.45
N VAL A 117 -18.80 11.60 -9.14
CA VAL A 117 -17.91 12.27 -10.10
C VAL A 117 -17.41 11.26 -11.13
N MET A 118 -16.91 10.11 -10.66
CA MET A 118 -16.35 9.07 -11.53
C MET A 118 -17.35 8.49 -12.52
N LYS A 119 -18.64 8.40 -12.16
CA LYS A 119 -19.71 7.91 -13.05
C LYS A 119 -20.22 8.95 -14.04
N HIS A 120 -19.77 10.19 -13.94
CA HIS A 120 -20.26 11.25 -14.80
C HIS A 120 -19.55 11.18 -16.16
N ASN A 121 -20.29 11.00 -17.27
CA ASN A 121 -19.70 10.84 -18.62
C ASN A 121 -18.68 11.93 -18.98
N LYS A 122 -18.91 13.19 -18.57
CA LYS A 122 -17.93 14.28 -18.78
C LYS A 122 -16.56 14.00 -18.13
N PHE A 123 -16.54 13.40 -16.96
CA PHE A 123 -15.29 13.02 -16.28
C PHE A 123 -14.62 11.87 -17.01
N GLU A 124 -15.38 10.86 -17.43
CA GLU A 124 -14.87 9.75 -18.24
C GLU A 124 -14.24 10.24 -19.56
N SER A 125 -14.94 11.08 -20.32
CA SER A 125 -14.40 11.66 -21.57
C SER A 125 -13.19 12.57 -21.33
N ALA A 126 -13.17 13.32 -20.21
CA ALA A 126 -12.02 14.15 -19.86
C ALA A 126 -10.79 13.31 -19.46
N LEU A 127 -11.00 12.22 -18.71
CA LEU A 127 -9.97 11.24 -18.38
C LEU A 127 -9.38 10.60 -19.64
N GLU A 128 -10.23 10.11 -20.53
CA GLU A 128 -9.83 9.50 -21.80
C GLU A 128 -8.97 10.48 -22.61
N LYS A 129 -9.47 11.71 -22.80
CA LYS A 129 -8.73 12.77 -23.49
C LYS A 129 -7.37 13.05 -22.84
N THR A 130 -7.33 13.14 -21.52
CA THR A 130 -6.09 13.40 -20.76
C THR A 130 -5.06 12.29 -21.01
N ILE A 131 -5.50 11.03 -20.95
CA ILE A 131 -4.65 9.86 -21.18
C ILE A 131 -4.11 9.86 -22.61
N TYR A 132 -4.97 10.05 -23.62
CA TYR A 132 -4.53 10.10 -25.01
C TYR A 132 -3.53 11.24 -25.26
N GLN A 133 -3.81 12.44 -24.74
CA GLN A 133 -2.91 13.57 -24.89
C GLN A 133 -1.55 13.32 -24.24
N LYS A 134 -1.51 12.71 -23.05
CA LYS A 134 -0.26 12.39 -22.36
C LYS A 134 0.49 11.24 -23.04
N LEU A 135 -0.24 10.33 -23.69
CA LEU A 135 0.34 9.23 -24.46
C LEU A 135 1.01 9.75 -25.73
N GLU A 136 0.30 10.56 -26.53
CA GLU A 136 0.81 11.13 -27.79
C GLU A 136 1.94 12.13 -27.58
N ASN A 137 1.85 12.99 -26.56
CA ASN A 137 2.78 14.11 -26.37
C ASN A 137 3.85 13.85 -25.31
N GLY A 138 3.76 12.74 -24.57
CA GLY A 138 4.68 12.41 -23.48
C GLY A 138 5.30 11.03 -23.65
N LEU A 139 4.49 9.98 -23.49
CA LEU A 139 4.97 8.61 -23.44
C LEU A 139 5.64 8.15 -24.74
N ILE A 140 4.95 8.31 -25.88
CA ILE A 140 5.50 7.89 -27.18
C ILE A 140 6.79 8.67 -27.49
N PRO A 141 6.83 10.02 -27.44
CA PRO A 141 8.05 10.77 -27.69
C PRO A 141 9.22 10.37 -26.80
N VAL A 142 9.00 10.19 -25.49
CA VAL A 142 10.07 9.78 -24.55
C VAL A 142 10.65 8.42 -24.93
N LEU A 143 9.82 7.46 -25.31
CA LEU A 143 10.27 6.13 -25.74
C LEU A 143 10.96 6.16 -27.11
N ASP A 144 10.43 6.93 -28.06
CA ASP A 144 11.04 7.10 -29.38
C ASP A 144 12.42 7.74 -29.26
N HIS A 145 12.56 8.82 -28.49
CA HIS A 145 13.84 9.46 -28.22
C HIS A 145 14.83 8.50 -27.54
N ALA A 146 14.35 7.73 -26.56
CA ALA A 146 15.20 6.75 -25.89
C ALA A 146 15.73 5.69 -26.87
N SER A 147 14.88 5.24 -27.79
CA SER A 147 15.22 4.30 -28.86
C SER A 147 16.24 4.90 -29.84
N GLU A 148 15.99 6.14 -30.32
CA GLU A 148 16.85 6.84 -31.28
C GLU A 148 18.27 7.09 -30.75
N VAL A 149 18.39 7.51 -29.49
CA VAL A 149 19.68 7.78 -28.84
C VAL A 149 20.33 6.49 -28.30
N GLY A 150 19.58 5.39 -28.25
CA GLY A 150 20.05 4.10 -27.74
C GLY A 150 20.25 4.06 -26.23
N ILE A 151 19.48 4.86 -25.48
CA ILE A 151 19.51 4.87 -24.01
C ILE A 151 18.55 3.82 -23.45
N LYS A 152 18.96 3.17 -22.37
CA LYS A 152 18.08 2.26 -21.62
C LYS A 152 17.24 3.09 -20.66
N VAL A 153 15.93 2.82 -20.65
CA VAL A 153 14.99 3.41 -19.70
C VAL A 153 14.37 2.31 -18.85
N ASP A 154 14.09 2.63 -17.59
CA ASP A 154 13.29 1.77 -16.72
C ASP A 154 11.81 2.01 -17.00
N LEU A 155 11.12 1.02 -17.58
CA LEU A 155 9.70 1.12 -17.89
C LEU A 155 8.84 1.28 -16.63
N GLN A 156 9.29 0.80 -15.47
CA GLN A 156 8.58 1.03 -14.21
C GLN A 156 8.56 2.51 -13.86
N ASP A 157 9.71 3.20 -13.90
CA ASP A 157 9.80 4.64 -13.64
C ASP A 157 9.01 5.44 -14.69
N VAL A 158 9.11 5.07 -15.97
CA VAL A 158 8.36 5.73 -17.06
C VAL A 158 6.86 5.63 -16.84
N PHE A 159 6.33 4.45 -16.52
CA PHE A 159 4.90 4.28 -16.28
C PHE A 159 4.44 4.94 -14.97
N GLN A 160 5.27 4.94 -13.93
CA GLN A 160 4.99 5.69 -12.70
C GLN A 160 4.84 7.18 -12.97
N ARG A 161 5.77 7.78 -13.73
CA ARG A 161 5.71 9.18 -14.16
C ARG A 161 4.47 9.47 -15.00
N PHE A 162 4.18 8.59 -15.98
CA PHE A 162 2.99 8.69 -16.81
C PHE A 162 1.70 8.69 -15.98
N THR A 163 1.56 7.75 -15.05
CA THR A 163 0.38 7.64 -14.19
C THR A 163 0.26 8.83 -13.24
N PHE A 164 1.37 9.31 -12.68
CA PHE A 164 1.37 10.48 -11.80
C PHE A 164 0.87 11.74 -12.52
N ASP A 165 1.40 12.04 -13.71
CA ASP A 165 0.95 13.16 -14.53
C ASP A 165 -0.55 13.07 -14.85
N ASN A 166 -1.01 11.88 -15.25
CA ASN A 166 -2.43 11.67 -15.55
C ASN A 166 -3.33 11.88 -14.33
N ILE A 167 -2.94 11.40 -13.15
CA ILE A 167 -3.71 11.59 -11.90
C ILE A 167 -3.72 13.07 -11.51
N CYS A 168 -2.57 13.74 -11.54
CA CYS A 168 -2.48 15.18 -11.22
C CYS A 168 -3.33 16.01 -12.18
N MET A 169 -3.30 15.73 -13.48
CA MET A 169 -4.17 16.41 -14.44
C MET A 169 -5.65 16.12 -14.17
N SER A 170 -6.01 14.85 -13.94
CA SER A 170 -7.41 14.45 -13.79
C SER A 170 -8.05 14.94 -12.48
N VAL A 171 -7.27 15.02 -11.39
CA VAL A 171 -7.76 15.36 -10.06
C VAL A 171 -7.51 16.83 -9.71
N LEU A 172 -6.35 17.38 -10.08
CA LEU A 172 -5.93 18.74 -9.71
C LEU A 172 -6.01 19.72 -10.89
N GLY A 173 -6.14 19.24 -12.13
CA GLY A 173 -6.10 20.08 -13.33
C GLY A 173 -4.70 20.64 -13.62
N ILE A 174 -3.65 20.05 -13.05
CA ILE A 174 -2.27 20.52 -13.18
C ILE A 174 -1.43 19.41 -13.82
N ASP A 175 -0.67 19.76 -14.85
CA ASP A 175 0.37 18.90 -15.41
C ASP A 175 1.71 19.19 -14.74
N PRO A 176 2.27 18.28 -13.92
CA PRO A 176 3.60 18.47 -13.37
C PRO A 176 4.70 18.26 -14.41
N ASN A 177 4.37 17.73 -15.60
CA ASN A 177 5.31 17.38 -16.65
C ASN A 177 6.45 16.48 -16.13
N TYR A 178 6.09 15.52 -15.28
CA TYR A 178 7.03 14.61 -14.62
C TYR A 178 7.59 13.57 -15.60
N LEU A 179 6.80 13.21 -16.61
CA LEU A 179 7.25 12.42 -17.75
C LEU A 179 7.77 13.35 -18.87
N SER A 180 9.08 13.52 -18.95
CA SER A 180 9.74 14.29 -20.00
C SER A 180 11.16 13.77 -20.27
N PHE A 181 11.79 14.24 -21.35
CA PHE A 181 13.13 13.80 -21.77
C PHE A 181 14.22 14.02 -20.72
N GLU A 182 14.06 15.04 -19.87
CA GLU A 182 15.03 15.40 -18.83
C GLU A 182 14.89 14.56 -17.55
N PHE A 183 13.81 13.76 -17.43
CA PHE A 183 13.46 13.00 -16.24
C PHE A 183 13.59 13.82 -14.95
N PRO A 184 12.93 15.00 -14.87
CA PRO A 184 13.13 15.94 -13.77
C PRO A 184 12.71 15.31 -12.44
N GLN A 185 13.33 15.79 -11.37
CA GLN A 185 12.91 15.49 -10.00
C GLN A 185 11.76 16.42 -9.62
N VAL A 186 10.56 15.88 -9.44
CA VAL A 186 9.38 16.64 -9.02
C VAL A 186 9.17 16.44 -7.54
N ALA A 187 9.28 17.52 -6.75
CA ALA A 187 9.21 17.47 -5.29
C ALA A 187 7.96 16.74 -4.77
N TYR A 188 6.81 16.97 -5.40
CA TYR A 188 5.55 16.32 -5.01
C TYR A 188 5.52 14.82 -5.31
N ALA A 189 6.08 14.39 -6.46
CA ALA A 189 6.18 12.98 -6.79
C ALA A 189 7.13 12.25 -5.83
N ASN A 190 8.26 12.87 -5.49
CA ASN A 190 9.19 12.34 -4.51
C ASN A 190 8.57 12.24 -3.11
N ALA A 191 7.81 13.26 -2.68
CA ALA A 191 7.09 13.23 -1.42
C ALA A 191 6.01 12.14 -1.39
N PHE A 192 5.31 11.92 -2.51
CA PHE A 192 4.33 10.86 -2.64
C PHE A 192 4.98 9.47 -2.54
N ASN A 193 6.06 9.24 -3.30
CA ASN A 193 6.82 7.99 -3.26
C ASN A 193 7.40 7.70 -1.85
N ALA A 194 7.93 8.73 -1.18
CA ALA A 194 8.42 8.59 0.20
C ALA A 194 7.29 8.26 1.18
N THR A 195 6.12 8.85 0.99
CA THR A 195 4.92 8.55 1.80
C THR A 195 4.46 7.11 1.58
N GLU A 196 4.40 6.64 0.34
CA GLU A 196 4.05 5.25 0.02
C GLU A 196 5.00 4.26 0.68
N GLN A 197 6.31 4.51 0.59
CA GLN A 197 7.33 3.69 1.25
C GLN A 197 7.17 3.71 2.78
N ALA A 198 6.92 4.87 3.38
CA ALA A 198 6.71 5.00 4.82
C ALA A 198 5.47 4.22 5.28
N VAL A 199 4.36 4.31 4.55
CA VAL A 199 3.12 3.56 4.83
C VAL A 199 3.37 2.05 4.71
N PHE A 200 4.09 1.62 3.67
CA PHE A 200 4.43 0.21 3.48
C PHE A 200 5.28 -0.33 4.63
N ILE A 201 6.34 0.38 5.01
CA ILE A 201 7.22 0.02 6.13
C ILE A 201 6.43 0.01 7.45
N ALA A 202 5.62 1.03 7.71
CA ALA A 202 4.82 1.11 8.93
C ALA A 202 3.81 -0.03 9.05
N THR A 203 3.27 -0.51 7.93
CA THR A 203 2.38 -1.68 7.88
C THR A 203 3.12 -2.97 8.25
N LEU A 204 4.38 -3.13 7.81
CA LEU A 204 5.19 -4.31 8.12
C LEU A 204 5.80 -4.28 9.52
N CYS A 205 6.11 -3.08 10.02
CA CYS A 205 6.84 -2.88 11.27
C CYS A 205 5.95 -2.47 12.45
N GLN A 206 4.64 -2.79 12.43
CA GLN A 206 3.71 -2.38 13.49
C GLN A 206 4.28 -2.61 14.90
N ARG A 207 4.78 -1.51 15.48
CA ARG A 207 5.32 -1.33 16.83
C ARG A 207 6.13 -2.51 17.40
N VAL A 208 7.42 -2.55 17.05
CA VAL A 208 8.47 -3.02 17.98
C VAL A 208 8.54 -2.08 19.18
#